data_AF-A0A706W1L2-F1
#
_entry.id   AF-A0A706W1L2-F1
#
_cell.length_a   1.000
_cell.length_b   1.000
_cell.length_c   1.000
_cell.angle_alpha   90.00
_cell.angle_beta   90.00
_cell.angle_gamma   90.00
#
_symmetry.space_group_name_H-M   'P 1'
#
loop_
_entity.id
_entity.type
_entity.pdbx_description
1 polymer ?
#
loop_
_entity_poly.entity_id
_entity_poly.type
_entity_poly.pdbx_seq_one_letter_code
_entity_poly.pdbx_strand_id
1 'polypeptide(L)'
;MTAPYRYKIYKIAKRNSDKKRTIAHPSKELKFIQREITEYLTDKLPVHECAFAYKKGSSIKTNAQVHLHTKYLLKMDFENFFPSITPRLFFSKLRLANIDLTADDK
;
A
#
# COMPACT_ATOMS: atom_id res chain seq x y z
N MET A 1 1.64 22.93 -0.78
CA MET A 1 1.67 21.53 -1.31
C MET A 1 0.52 21.33 -2.30
N THR A 2 0.78 20.93 -3.54
CA THR A 2 -0.26 20.73 -4.58
C THR A 2 -0.59 19.25 -4.85
N ALA A 3 0.11 18.31 -4.21
CA ALA A 3 0.00 16.88 -4.46
C ALA A 3 -1.43 16.31 -4.37
N PRO A 4 -2.29 16.68 -3.39
CA PRO A 4 -3.66 16.17 -3.32
C PRO A 4 -4.51 16.49 -4.56
N TYR A 5 -4.22 17.62 -5.23
CA TYR A 5 -4.95 18.07 -6.42
C TYR A 5 -4.38 17.49 -7.74
N ARG A 6 -3.29 16.71 -7.68
CA ARG A 6 -2.63 16.11 -8.85
C ARG A 6 -3.07 14.67 -9.12
N TYR A 7 -4.29 14.32 -8.72
CA TYR A 7 -4.92 13.03 -9.02
C TYR A 7 -6.09 13.19 -9.99
N LYS A 8 -6.11 12.37 -11.03
CA LYS A 8 -7.29 12.16 -11.87
C LYS A 8 -8.14 11.05 -11.26
N ILE A 9 -9.34 11.38 -10.82
CA ILE A 9 -10.30 10.43 -10.26
C ILE A 9 -11.23 9.92 -11.36
N TYR A 10 -11.34 8.60 -11.49
CA TYR A 10 -12.30 7.96 -12.39
C TYR A 10 -12.81 6.63 -11.81
N LYS A 11 -13.83 6.04 -12.44
CA LYS A 11 -14.47 4.81 -11.97
C LYS A 11 -14.30 3.70 -13.00
N ILE A 12 -13.99 2.49 -12.53
CA ILE A 12 -13.95 1.27 -13.35
C ILE A 12 -14.95 0.24 -12.80
N ALA A 13 -15.49 -0.64 -13.65
CA ALA A 13 -16.35 -1.72 -13.18
C ALA A 13 -15.56 -2.71 -12.31
N LYS A 14 -16.18 -3.25 -11.26
CA LYS A 14 -15.62 -4.41 -10.55
C LYS A 14 -15.88 -5.67 -11.38
N ARG A 15 -14.92 -6.59 -11.40
CA ARG A 15 -14.97 -7.80 -12.24
C ARG A 15 -16.24 -8.65 -12.03
N ASN A 16 -16.70 -8.77 -10.79
CA ASN A 16 -17.84 -9.62 -10.41
C ASN A 16 -18.91 -8.82 -9.62
N SER A 17 -19.16 -7.55 -9.96
CA SER A 17 -20.15 -6.73 -9.26
C SER A 17 -20.59 -5.52 -10.08
N ASP A 18 -21.86 -5.14 -9.98
CA ASP A 18 -22.41 -3.90 -10.56
C ASP A 18 -21.83 -2.62 -9.93
N LYS A 19 -21.10 -2.77 -8.81
CA LYS A 19 -20.44 -1.66 -8.14
C LYS A 19 -19.20 -1.21 -8.93
N LYS A 20 -18.98 0.11 -8.96
CA LYS A 20 -17.77 0.70 -9.54
C LYS A 20 -16.66 0.84 -8.48
N ARG A 21 -15.41 0.69 -8.89
CA ARG A 21 -14.20 1.02 -8.10
C ARG A 21 -13.71 2.40 -8.51
N THR A 22 -13.61 3.31 -7.55
CA THR A 22 -12.94 4.60 -7.74
C THR A 22 -11.43 4.39 -7.80
N ILE A 23 -10.78 4.97 -8.81
CA ILE A 23 -9.34 4.97 -9.02
C ILE A 23 -8.86 6.42 -8.93
N ALA A 24 -7.88 6.67 -8.06
CA ALA A 24 -7.15 7.92 -8.00
C ALA A 24 -5.81 7.73 -8.73
N HIS A 25 -5.70 8.24 -9.95
CA HIS A 25 -4.50 8.10 -10.77
C HIS A 25 -3.63 9.36 -10.62
N PRO A 26 -2.42 9.26 -10.03
CA PRO A 26 -1.52 10.41 -9.88
C PRO A 26 -1.03 10.92 -11.25
N SER A 27 -0.74 12.22 -11.34
CA SER A 27 -0.02 12.78 -12.49
C SER A 27 1.34 12.10 -12.66
N LYS A 28 1.92 12.18 -13.88
CA LYS A 28 3.22 11.56 -14.18
C LYS A 28 4.32 12.02 -13.22
N GLU A 29 4.37 13.31 -12.92
CA GLU A 29 5.32 13.90 -11.97
C GLU A 29 5.09 13.39 -10.54
N LEU A 30 3.84 13.38 -10.07
CA LEU A 30 3.53 12.91 -8.72
C LEU A 30 3.86 11.43 -8.57
N LYS A 31 3.58 10.62 -9.61
CA LYS A 31 3.92 9.20 -9.65
C LYS A 31 5.43 8.98 -9.59
N PHE A 32 6.22 9.83 -10.24
CA PHE A 32 7.68 9.77 -10.16
C PHE A 32 8.15 10.00 -8.72
N ILE A 33 7.72 11.10 -8.10
CA ILE A 33 8.06 11.41 -6.69
C ILE A 33 7.65 10.27 -5.75
N GLN A 34 6.44 9.73 -5.91
CA GLN A 34 5.96 8.60 -5.11
C GLN A 34 6.82 7.34 -5.27
N ARG A 35 7.34 7.10 -6.47
CA ARG A 35 8.22 5.97 -6.73
C ARG A 35 9.56 6.14 -6.01
N GLU A 36 10.18 7.32 -6.11
CA GLU A 36 11.43 7.62 -5.40
C GLU A 36 11.26 7.45 -3.87
N ILE A 37 10.15 7.96 -3.32
CA ILE A 37 9.82 7.78 -1.89
C ILE A 37 9.64 6.30 -1.55
N THR A 38 8.94 5.54 -2.40
CA THR A 38 8.72 4.11 -2.17
C THR A 38 10.02 3.34 -2.20
N GLU A 39 10.90 3.60 -3.18
CA GLU A 39 12.21 2.96 -3.28
C GLU A 39 13.08 3.28 -2.06
N TYR A 40 13.14 4.55 -1.64
CA TYR A 40 13.85 4.96 -0.44
C TYR A 40 13.34 4.29 0.85
N LEU A 41 12.03 4.13 1.00
CA LEU A 41 11.41 3.54 2.20
C LEU A 41 11.43 2.01 2.19
N THR A 42 11.44 1.36 1.03
CA THR A 42 11.34 -0.10 0.91
C THR A 42 12.47 -0.80 1.66
N ASP A 43 13.68 -0.27 1.59
CA ASP A 43 14.85 -0.87 2.25
C ASP A 43 14.93 -0.55 3.76
N LYS A 44 14.15 0.43 4.22
CA LYS A 44 14.18 0.91 5.61
C LYS A 44 13.03 0.40 6.47
N LEU A 45 11.91 0.05 5.85
CA LEU A 45 10.73 -0.43 6.56
C LEU A 45 10.74 -1.97 6.63
N PRO A 46 10.84 -2.57 7.83
CA PRO A 46 10.86 -4.00 7.96
C PRO A 46 9.52 -4.61 7.51
N VAL A 47 9.59 -5.61 6.64
CA VAL A 47 8.44 -6.37 6.16
C VAL A 47 8.48 -7.76 6.79
N HIS A 48 7.37 -8.16 7.43
CA HIS A 48 7.25 -9.48 8.04
C HIS A 48 7.37 -10.59 6.98
N GLU A 49 7.99 -11.72 7.32
CA GLU A 49 8.23 -12.83 6.39
C GLU A 49 6.93 -13.43 5.81
N CYS A 50 5.87 -13.49 6.62
CA CYS A 50 4.53 -13.91 6.19
C CYS A 50 3.81 -12.93 5.26
N ALA A 51 4.34 -11.74 4.98
CA ALA A 51 3.73 -10.79 4.05
C ALA A 51 4.13 -11.12 2.61
N PHE A 52 3.15 -11.61 1.83
CA PHE A 52 3.32 -11.94 0.40
C PHE A 52 2.84 -10.84 -0.55
N ALA A 53 2.09 -9.85 -0.06
CA ALA A 53 1.57 -8.76 -0.88
C ALA A 53 2.63 -7.67 -1.12
N TYR A 54 2.65 -7.10 -2.32
CA TYR A 54 3.50 -5.96 -2.70
C TYR A 54 5.01 -6.13 -2.50
N LYS A 55 5.48 -7.37 -2.25
CA LYS A 55 6.89 -7.70 -2.03
C LYS A 55 7.53 -8.24 -3.31
N LYS A 56 8.73 -7.76 -3.63
CA LYS A 56 9.52 -8.25 -4.78
C LYS A 56 9.85 -9.74 -4.58
N GLY A 57 9.65 -10.55 -5.63
CA GLY A 57 9.90 -11.99 -5.59
C GLY A 57 8.79 -12.82 -4.93
N SER A 58 7.75 -12.21 -4.38
CA SER A 58 6.57 -12.91 -3.87
C SER A 58 5.52 -13.10 -4.97
N SER A 59 4.73 -14.17 -4.86
CA SER A 59 3.64 -14.45 -5.79
C SER A 59 2.39 -14.97 -5.06
N ILE A 60 1.23 -14.89 -5.72
CA ILE A 60 -0.01 -15.49 -5.20
C ILE A 60 0.16 -17.01 -5.04
N LYS A 61 0.92 -17.65 -5.93
CA LYS A 61 1.23 -19.08 -5.86
C LYS A 61 2.02 -19.44 -4.61
N THR A 62 3.09 -18.69 -4.30
CA THR A 62 3.91 -18.94 -3.11
C THR A 62 3.10 -18.76 -1.82
N ASN A 63 2.20 -17.77 -1.78
CA ASN A 63 1.29 -17.59 -0.65
C ASN A 63 0.36 -18.81 -0.48
N ALA A 64 -0.26 -19.28 -1.57
CA ALA A 64 -1.15 -20.44 -1.54
C ALA A 64 -0.44 -21.75 -1.12
N GLN A 65 0.84 -21.92 -1.49
CA GLN A 65 1.63 -23.09 -1.11
C GLN A 65 1.82 -23.22 0.40
N VAL A 66 2.03 -22.10 1.11
CA VAL A 66 2.16 -22.11 2.58
C VAL A 66 0.87 -22.61 3.27
N HIS A 67 -0.27 -22.47 2.60
CA HIS A 67 -1.58 -22.89 3.13
C HIS A 67 -2.07 -24.25 2.60
N LEU A 68 -1.30 -24.94 1.74
CA LEU A 68 -1.78 -26.14 1.02
C LEU A 68 -2.25 -27.27 1.96
N HIS A 69 -1.61 -27.42 3.11
CA HIS A 69 -1.87 -28.51 4.06
C HIS A 69 -2.62 -28.05 5.31
N THR A 70 -3.13 -26.82 5.34
CA THR A 70 -3.91 -26.33 6.49
C THR A 70 -5.35 -26.86 6.43
N LYS A 71 -5.79 -27.50 7.52
CA LYS A 71 -7.16 -28.04 7.62
C LYS A 71 -8.24 -26.95 7.69
N TYR A 72 -7.89 -25.78 8.22
CA TYR A 72 -8.78 -24.63 8.37
C TYR A 72 -8.06 -23.37 7.91
N LEU A 73 -8.80 -22.48 7.25
CA LEU A 73 -8.28 -21.20 6.75
C LEU A 73 -9.15 -20.06 7.28
N LEU A 74 -8.54 -19.14 8.04
CA LEU A 74 -9.16 -17.88 8.41
C LEU A 74 -9.06 -16.91 7.24
N LYS A 75 -10.19 -16.39 6.78
CA LYS A 75 -10.26 -15.33 5.78
C LYS A 75 -10.75 -14.05 6.42
N MET A 76 -9.94 -13.01 6.35
CA MET A 76 -10.27 -11.68 6.83
C MET A 76 -9.87 -10.62 5.81
N ASP A 77 -10.57 -9.49 5.80
CA ASP A 77 -10.29 -8.35 4.94
C ASP A 77 -10.60 -7.05 5.70
N PHE A 78 -9.90 -5.97 5.35
CA PHE A 78 -10.14 -4.65 5.92
C PHE A 78 -11.07 -3.85 5.03
N GLU A 79 -12.11 -3.26 5.63
CA GLU A 79 -12.91 -2.28 4.92
C GLU A 79 -12.12 -0.98 4.72
N ASN A 80 -12.15 -0.44 3.49
CA ASN A 80 -11.52 0.83 3.15
C ASN A 80 -10.04 0.95 3.61
N PHE A 81 -9.24 -0.10 3.40
CA PHE A 81 -7.84 -0.16 3.83
C PHE A 81 -7.01 1.08 3.48
N PHE A 82 -7.01 1.55 2.22
CA PHE A 82 -6.20 2.72 1.86
C PHE A 82 -6.75 4.03 2.47
N PRO A 83 -8.06 4.33 2.40
CA PRO A 83 -8.62 5.49 3.08
C PRO A 83 -8.47 5.49 4.61
N SER A 84 -8.33 4.33 5.25
CA SER A 84 -8.18 4.24 6.71
C SER A 84 -6.75 4.56 7.20
N ILE A 85 -5.77 4.64 6.29
CA ILE A 85 -4.40 5.06 6.63
C ILE A 85 -4.38 6.58 6.82
N THR A 86 -4.03 7.02 8.04
CA THR A 86 -3.93 8.44 8.37
C THR A 86 -2.47 8.92 8.37
N PRO A 87 -2.20 10.23 8.15
CA PRO A 87 -0.85 10.79 8.27
C PRO A 87 -0.22 10.51 9.65
N ARG A 88 -1.02 10.63 10.72
CA ARG A 88 -0.59 10.33 12.09
C ARG A 88 -0.10 8.88 12.21
N LEU A 89 -0.86 7.91 11.68
CA LEU A 89 -0.45 6.50 11.68
C LEU A 89 0.86 6.32 10.91
N PHE A 90 0.96 6.86 9.69
CA PHE A 90 2.14 6.74 8.85
C PHE A 90 3.40 7.28 9.54
N PHE A 91 3.38 8.53 10.01
CA PHE A 91 4.52 9.15 10.68
C PHE A 91 4.88 8.46 12.00
N SER A 92 3.89 7.93 12.73
CA SER A 92 4.18 7.13 13.94
C SER A 92 4.96 5.86 13.63
N LYS A 93 4.67 5.20 12.49
CA LYS A 93 5.37 3.99 12.05
C LYS A 93 6.77 4.29 11.54
N LEU A 94 6.98 5.40 10.84
CA LEU A 94 8.33 5.84 10.43
C LEU A 94 9.22 6.09 11.65
N ARG A 95 8.70 6.77 12.68
CA ARG A 95 9.43 6.99 13.93
C ARG A 95 9.82 5.68 14.63
N LEU A 96 8.90 4.71 14.69
CA LEU A 96 9.20 3.39 15.26
C LEU A 96 10.27 2.62 14.46
N ALA A 97 10.41 2.90 13.17
CA ALA A 97 11.45 2.34 12.32
C ALA A 97 12.77 3.14 12.37
N ASN A 98 12.92 4.10 13.28
CA ASN A 98 14.07 5.01 13.38
C ASN A 98 14.31 5.82 12.09
N ILE A 99 13.23 6.17 11.38
CA ILE A 99 13.26 7.08 10.24
C ILE A 99 12.74 8.43 10.73
N ASP A 100 13.68 9.32 11.06
CA ASP A 100 13.36 10.68 11.45
C ASP A 100 13.16 11.57 10.24
N LEU A 101 12.01 12.24 10.21
CA LEU A 101 11.67 13.24 9.21
C LEU A 101 11.77 14.62 9.83
N THR A 102 12.38 15.55 9.08
CA THR A 102 12.49 16.95 9.44
C THR A 102 11.14 17.66 9.33
N ALA A 103 11.08 18.93 9.73
CA ALA A 103 9.89 19.75 9.51
C ALA A 103 9.63 20.00 8.01
N ASP A 104 10.68 20.03 7.19
CA ASP A 104 10.59 20.26 5.75
C ASP A 104 10.07 19.03 4.98
N ASP A 105 10.20 17.85 5.58
CA ASP A 105 9.70 16.58 5.03
C ASP A 105 8.19 16.36 5.27
N LYS A 106 7.55 17.20 6.10
CA LYS A 106 6.14 17.06 6.51
C LYS A 106 5.21 18.04 5.83
#